data_AF-A0A7S3UI94-F1
#
_entry.id   AF-A0A7S3UI94-F1
#
_cell.length_a   1.000
_cell.length_b   1.000
_cell.length_c   1.000
_cell.angle_alpha   90.00
_cell.angle_beta   90.00
_cell.angle_gamma   90.00
#
_symmetry.space_group_name_H-M   'P 1'
#
loop_
_entity.id
_entity.type
_entity.pdbx_description
1 polymer ?
#
loop_
_entity_poly.entity_id
_entity_poly.type
_entity_poly.pdbx_seq_one_letter_code
_entity_poly.pdbx_strand_id
1 'polypeptide(L)'
;PVPREDSAKSNVRICGNVVRAGSQNVHCGRNMGDSIRRIHLTRWDLDGCSGFLAHSLQAQFSSLVPDVEYFDAALFGLTTMEAMLMDPQHRILFETFIECFPGGSSLLVSQPCGVFVGISWTEYAKILSAVPDVSTTAFTSTGNALSVAAG
;
A
#
# COMPACT_ATOMS: atom_id res chain seq x y z
N PRO A 1 22.35 1.91 44.49
CA PRO A 1 20.91 1.96 44.17
C PRO A 1 20.63 3.15 43.23
N VAL A 2 20.54 2.86 41.93
CA VAL A 2 20.18 3.85 40.91
C VAL A 2 18.68 4.16 41.04
N PRO A 3 18.23 5.42 41.06
CA PRO A 3 16.81 5.72 41.17
C PRO A 3 16.09 5.21 39.92
N ARG A 4 14.98 4.48 40.12
CA ARG A 4 14.07 4.14 39.02
C ARG A 4 13.33 5.42 38.65
N GLU A 5 13.49 5.88 37.41
CA GLU A 5 12.68 6.97 36.86
C GLU A 5 11.21 6.57 36.90
N ASP A 6 10.41 7.38 37.60
CA ASP A 6 8.97 7.29 37.60
C ASP A 6 8.46 7.54 36.17
N SER A 7 7.94 6.49 35.52
CA SER A 7 7.40 6.59 34.17
C SER A 7 6.10 7.41 34.20
N ALA A 8 6.22 8.72 34.00
CA ALA A 8 5.09 9.56 33.65
C ALA A 8 4.45 8.98 32.38
N LYS A 9 3.20 8.50 32.48
CA LYS A 9 2.44 8.01 31.32
C LYS A 9 2.31 9.18 30.34
N SER A 10 3.08 9.15 29.26
CA SER A 10 3.01 10.16 28.22
C SER A 10 1.71 9.97 27.43
N ASN A 11 0.97 11.06 27.24
CA ASN A 11 -0.25 11.04 26.44
C ASN A 11 0.13 10.95 24.96
N VAL A 12 -0.31 9.89 24.28
CA VAL A 12 -0.14 9.74 22.83
C VAL A 12 -1.30 10.46 22.11
N ARG A 13 -0.98 11.23 21.07
CA ARG A 13 -1.95 11.96 20.24
C ARG A 13 -1.83 11.54 18.79
N ILE A 14 -2.96 11.47 18.09
CA ILE A 14 -3.01 11.28 16.64
C ILE A 14 -3.02 12.67 16.00
N CYS A 15 -1.96 12.99 15.24
CA CYS A 15 -1.81 14.30 14.59
C CYS A 15 -2.37 14.33 13.16
N GLY A 16 -2.60 13.16 12.54
CA GLY A 16 -3.15 13.03 11.19
C GLY A 16 -3.63 11.60 10.94
N ASN A 17 -4.56 11.46 10.01
CA ASN A 17 -5.08 10.16 9.57
C ASN A 17 -5.46 10.25 8.08
N VAL A 18 -4.98 9.29 7.30
CA VAL A 18 -5.27 9.14 5.87
C VAL A 18 -5.68 7.71 5.62
N VAL A 19 -6.73 7.50 4.82
CA VAL A 19 -7.26 6.17 4.51
C VAL A 19 -7.58 6.08 3.02
N ARG A 20 -7.10 5.02 2.38
CA ARG A 20 -7.53 4.61 1.04
C ARG A 20 -8.33 3.31 1.17
N ALA A 21 -9.55 3.30 0.64
CA ALA A 21 -10.41 2.11 0.62
C ALA A 21 -11.16 2.05 -0.72
N GLY A 22 -11.78 0.91 -1.02
CA GLY A 22 -12.52 0.73 -2.27
C GLY A 22 -13.81 1.56 -2.41
N SER A 23 -14.17 2.32 -1.38
CA SER A 23 -15.17 3.39 -1.44
C SER A 23 -14.52 4.69 -1.04
N GLN A 24 -14.78 5.76 -1.79
CA GLN A 24 -14.36 7.12 -1.45
C GLN A 24 -15.07 7.67 -0.19
N ASN A 25 -16.08 6.96 0.33
CA ASN A 25 -16.83 7.32 1.53
C ASN A 25 -16.29 6.57 2.76
N VAL A 26 -15.09 6.92 3.23
CA VAL A 26 -14.51 6.38 4.49
C VAL A 26 -14.67 7.35 5.67
N HIS A 27 -15.42 8.45 5.49
CA HIS A 27 -15.94 9.19 6.64
C HIS A 27 -17.02 8.32 7.32
N CYS A 28 -16.58 7.48 8.25
CA CYS A 28 -17.41 6.73 9.18
C CYS A 28 -18.29 7.71 9.97
N GLY A 29 -19.49 8.00 9.47
CA GLY A 29 -20.39 8.88 10.20
C GLY A 29 -21.74 9.14 9.57
N ARG A 30 -21.85 9.24 8.24
CA ARG A 30 -23.15 9.66 7.65
C ARG A 30 -23.66 8.93 6.41
N ASN A 31 -22.85 8.15 5.68
CA ASN A 31 -23.31 7.38 4.53
C ASN A 31 -22.56 6.04 4.42
N MET A 32 -22.96 5.05 5.22
CA MET A 32 -22.49 3.67 5.08
C MET A 32 -23.14 3.05 3.83
N GLY A 33 -22.47 3.22 2.69
CA GLY A 33 -22.85 2.55 1.44
C GLY A 33 -22.07 1.26 1.26
N ASP A 34 -22.71 0.25 0.68
CA ASP A 34 -22.02 -0.96 0.24
C ASP A 34 -21.03 -0.61 -0.88
N SER A 35 -19.74 -0.90 -0.64
CA SER A 35 -18.64 -0.69 -1.56
C SER A 35 -18.26 -1.93 -2.37
N ILE A 36 -18.90 -3.07 -2.10
CA ILE A 36 -18.64 -4.31 -2.80
C ILE A 36 -19.17 -4.18 -4.23
N ARG A 37 -18.29 -4.44 -5.21
CA ARG A 37 -18.63 -4.40 -6.63
C ARG A 37 -18.12 -5.66 -7.31
N ARG A 38 -18.68 -5.99 -8.48
CA ARG A 38 -18.10 -7.02 -9.34
C ARG A 38 -16.68 -6.60 -9.70
N ILE A 39 -15.73 -7.53 -9.66
CA ILE A 39 -14.35 -7.19 -10.01
C ILE A 39 -14.29 -6.77 -11.48
N HIS A 40 -13.62 -5.65 -11.73
CA HIS A 40 -13.50 -5.08 -13.06
C HIS A 40 -12.51 -5.85 -13.94
N LEU A 41 -12.76 -5.90 -15.25
CA LEU A 41 -11.93 -6.60 -16.25
C LEU A 41 -10.48 -6.12 -16.26
N THR A 42 -10.23 -4.85 -15.91
CA THR A 42 -8.86 -4.30 -15.78
C THR A 42 -8.05 -4.94 -14.66
N ARG A 43 -8.68 -5.65 -13.73
CA ARG A 43 -8.02 -6.43 -12.69
C ARG A 43 -7.88 -7.88 -13.10
N TRP A 44 -9.00 -8.52 -13.41
CA TRP A 44 -9.03 -9.91 -13.86
C TRP A 44 -10.21 -10.14 -14.81
N ASP A 45 -9.98 -10.96 -15.84
CA ASP A 45 -11.06 -11.47 -16.68
C ASP A 45 -11.71 -12.70 -16.01
N LEU A 46 -12.86 -12.45 -15.37
CA LEU A 46 -13.66 -13.48 -14.74
C LEU A 46 -14.50 -14.28 -15.76
N ASP A 47 -14.84 -13.67 -16.90
CA ASP A 47 -15.76 -14.25 -17.87
C ASP A 47 -15.02 -15.18 -18.86
N GLY A 48 -13.74 -14.92 -19.11
CA GLY A 48 -12.83 -15.79 -19.87
C GLY A 48 -12.29 -17.01 -19.11
N CYS A 49 -12.51 -17.09 -17.79
CA CYS A 49 -12.09 -18.23 -16.95
C CYS A 49 -13.02 -19.45 -17.11
N SER A 50 -13.18 -19.98 -18.32
CA SER A 50 -13.96 -21.20 -18.60
C SER A 50 -13.07 -22.46 -18.58
N GLY A 51 -13.19 -23.30 -17.55
CA GLY A 51 -12.44 -24.57 -17.43
C GLY A 51 -12.62 -25.27 -16.07
N PHE A 52 -11.91 -26.38 -15.81
CA PHE A 52 -12.02 -27.16 -14.55
C PHE A 52 -11.77 -26.32 -13.28
N LEU A 53 -11.06 -25.19 -13.41
CA LEU A 53 -10.80 -24.19 -12.37
C LEU A 53 -12.00 -23.27 -12.06
N ALA A 54 -13.02 -23.21 -12.94
CA ALA A 54 -14.23 -22.41 -12.74
C ALA A 54 -15.08 -22.88 -11.55
N HIS A 55 -14.88 -24.12 -11.08
CA HIS A 55 -15.58 -24.70 -9.93
C HIS A 55 -14.92 -24.34 -8.59
N SER A 56 -13.71 -23.78 -8.61
CA SER A 56 -13.04 -23.25 -7.43
C SER A 56 -13.43 -21.79 -7.28
N LEU A 57 -14.57 -21.54 -6.61
CA LEU A 57 -15.12 -20.26 -6.18
C LEU A 57 -14.14 -19.07 -6.26
N GLN A 58 -13.97 -18.49 -7.46
CA GLN A 58 -13.27 -17.22 -7.59
C GLN A 58 -14.22 -16.15 -7.03
N ALA A 59 -13.76 -15.38 -6.06
CA ALA A 59 -14.54 -14.27 -5.52
C ALA A 59 -14.85 -13.29 -6.67
N GLN A 60 -16.10 -13.23 -7.13
CA GLN A 60 -16.51 -12.35 -8.23
C GLN A 60 -16.77 -10.92 -7.78
N PHE A 61 -16.89 -10.73 -6.47
CA PHE A 61 -17.22 -9.47 -5.83
C PHE A 61 -16.15 -9.10 -4.81
N SER A 62 -15.70 -7.85 -4.85
CA SER A 62 -14.70 -7.32 -3.93
C SER A 62 -14.84 -5.80 -3.83
N SER A 63 -14.28 -5.23 -2.76
CA SER A 63 -14.10 -3.79 -2.61
C SER A 63 -12.63 -3.47 -2.88
N LEU A 64 -12.33 -2.93 -4.06
CA LEU A 64 -10.96 -2.72 -4.53
C LEU A 64 -10.58 -1.25 -4.42
N VAL A 65 -9.36 -0.96 -3.95
CA VAL A 65 -8.81 0.39 -3.96
C VAL A 65 -8.68 0.85 -5.43
N PRO A 66 -9.24 2.03 -5.79
CA PRO A 66 -9.12 2.55 -7.14
C PRO A 66 -7.67 2.96 -7.43
N ASP A 67 -7.32 3.06 -8.70
CA ASP A 67 -6.11 3.76 -9.15
C ASP A 67 -4.77 3.20 -8.61
N VAL A 68 -4.74 1.93 -8.16
CA VAL A 68 -3.54 1.28 -7.58
C VAL A 68 -2.34 1.21 -8.54
N GLU A 69 -2.59 1.34 -9.83
CA GLU A 69 -1.60 1.34 -10.90
C GLU A 69 -0.88 2.69 -11.05
N TYR A 70 -1.47 3.78 -10.58
CA TYR A 70 -0.89 5.12 -10.67
C TYR A 70 0.02 5.42 -9.49
N PHE A 71 1.09 6.16 -9.75
CA PHE A 71 2.04 6.61 -8.74
C PHE A 71 2.92 7.74 -9.27
N ASP A 72 3.10 8.81 -8.49
CA ASP A 72 3.99 9.92 -8.84
C ASP A 72 5.44 9.62 -8.40
N ALA A 73 6.19 8.93 -9.26
CA ALA A 73 7.58 8.57 -9.00
C ALA A 73 8.50 9.80 -8.83
N ALA A 74 8.21 10.89 -9.55
CA ALA A 74 9.07 12.07 -9.57
C ALA A 74 9.03 12.81 -8.22
N LEU A 75 7.87 12.82 -7.56
CA LEU A 75 7.71 13.39 -6.21
C LEU A 75 8.65 12.75 -5.18
N PHE A 76 8.95 11.45 -5.33
CA PHE A 76 9.82 10.68 -4.42
C PHE A 76 11.25 10.52 -4.93
N GLY A 77 11.60 11.13 -6.07
CA GLY A 77 12.93 11.00 -6.67
C GLY A 77 13.24 9.61 -7.24
N LEU A 78 12.21 8.81 -7.54
CA LEU A 78 12.33 7.47 -8.10
C LEU A 78 12.30 7.52 -9.62
N THR A 79 12.97 6.57 -10.27
CA THR A 79 12.87 6.42 -11.73
C THR A 79 11.55 5.76 -12.13
N THR A 80 11.08 5.99 -13.36
CA THR A 80 9.87 5.31 -13.87
C THR A 80 10.00 3.78 -13.82
N MET A 81 11.19 3.26 -14.11
CA MET A 81 11.46 1.82 -14.06
C MET A 81 11.38 1.27 -12.63
N GLU A 82 11.98 1.98 -11.67
CA GLU A 82 11.92 1.61 -10.27
C GLU A 82 10.48 1.61 -9.74
N ALA A 83 9.72 2.68 -10.04
CA ALA A 83 8.32 2.78 -9.68
C ALA A 83 7.44 1.68 -10.29
N MET A 84 7.71 1.29 -11.54
CA MET A 84 6.97 0.22 -12.23
C MET A 84 7.22 -1.15 -11.59
N LEU A 85 8.42 -1.39 -11.06
CA LEU A 85 8.80 -2.66 -10.43
C LEU A 85 8.48 -2.70 -8.92
N MET A 86 8.09 -1.56 -8.34
CA MET A 86 7.77 -1.42 -6.93
C MET A 86 6.35 -1.91 -6.63
N ASP A 87 6.19 -2.63 -5.51
CA ASP A 87 4.91 -3.15 -5.05
C ASP A 87 3.91 -1.98 -4.85
N PRO A 88 2.68 -2.07 -5.39
CA PRO A 88 1.64 -1.08 -5.17
C PRO A 88 1.37 -0.76 -3.68
N GLN A 89 1.60 -1.72 -2.77
CA GLN A 89 1.49 -1.50 -1.32
C GLN A 89 2.52 -0.48 -0.83
N HIS A 90 3.76 -0.52 -1.34
CA HIS A 90 4.79 0.47 -1.03
C HIS A 90 4.46 1.83 -1.64
N ARG A 91 3.91 1.85 -2.86
CA ARG A 91 3.47 3.09 -3.53
C ARG A 91 2.38 3.81 -2.74
N ILE A 92 1.34 3.08 -2.33
CA ILE A 92 0.25 3.61 -1.49
C ILE A 92 0.80 4.11 -0.15
N LEU A 93 1.76 3.40 0.45
CA LEU A 93 2.41 3.84 1.68
C LEU A 93 3.08 5.22 1.50
N PHE A 94 3.80 5.43 0.38
CA PHE A 94 4.43 6.72 0.08
C PHE A 94 3.43 7.85 -0.11
N GLU A 95 2.37 7.62 -0.89
CA GLU A 95 1.34 8.63 -1.14
C GLU A 95 0.60 9.00 0.15
N THR A 96 0.18 8.01 0.93
CA THR A 96 -0.53 8.23 2.20
C THR A 96 0.34 8.94 3.23
N PHE A 97 1.64 8.69 3.25
CA PHE A 97 2.58 9.41 4.11
C PHE A 97 2.64 10.91 3.77
N ILE A 98 2.77 11.26 2.49
CA ILE A 98 2.80 12.67 2.06
C ILE A 98 1.44 13.34 2.25
N GLU A 99 0.33 12.65 2.01
CA GLU A 99 -1.02 13.19 2.29
C GLU A 99 -1.22 13.51 3.77
N CYS A 100 -0.65 12.69 4.66
CA CYS A 100 -0.74 12.90 6.10
C CYS A 100 0.15 14.07 6.54
N PHE A 101 1.25 14.30 5.82
CA PHE A 101 2.23 15.35 6.11
C PHE A 101 2.55 16.19 4.86
N PRO A 102 1.61 17.05 4.41
CA PRO A 102 1.75 17.81 3.17
C PRO A 102 2.90 18.84 3.19
N GLY A 103 3.44 19.17 4.36
CA GLY A 103 4.67 19.96 4.53
C GLY A 103 5.97 19.19 4.27
N GLY A 104 5.86 17.91 3.90
CA GLY A 104 6.97 17.00 3.64
C GLY A 104 7.67 16.53 4.92
N SER A 105 8.65 15.65 4.74
CA SER A 105 9.50 15.12 5.83
C SER A 105 10.37 16.19 6.49
N SER A 106 10.41 17.42 5.98
CA SER A 106 11.24 18.53 6.49
C SER A 106 11.06 18.79 8.00
N LEU A 107 9.85 18.55 8.52
CA LEU A 107 9.53 18.65 9.95
C LEU A 107 10.01 17.43 10.79
N LEU A 108 10.25 16.30 10.14
CA LEU A 108 10.64 15.01 10.74
C LEU A 108 12.16 14.73 10.64
N VAL A 109 12.86 15.38 9.70
CA VAL A 109 14.30 15.14 9.42
C VAL A 109 15.22 15.30 10.64
N SER A 110 14.78 16.01 11.68
CA SER A 110 15.59 16.26 12.89
C SER A 110 15.11 15.52 14.14
N GLN A 111 14.06 14.70 14.07
CA GLN A 111 13.52 14.00 15.25
C GLN A 111 13.70 12.48 15.12
N PRO A 112 14.03 11.77 16.21
CA PRO A 112 14.02 10.31 16.22
C PRO A 112 12.58 9.82 16.03
N CYS A 113 12.23 9.43 14.82
CA CYS A 113 10.90 8.92 14.47
C CYS A 113 10.99 7.44 14.09
N GLY A 114 10.15 6.61 14.73
CA GLY A 114 9.96 5.21 14.34
C GLY A 114 8.84 5.08 13.32
N VAL A 115 9.03 4.23 12.31
CA VAL A 115 8.01 3.87 11.32
C VAL A 115 7.60 2.42 11.55
N PHE A 116 6.29 2.19 11.65
CA PHE A 116 5.73 0.85 11.85
C PHE A 116 4.70 0.60 10.76
N VAL A 117 4.91 -0.44 9.95
CA VAL A 117 4.06 -0.77 8.80
C VAL A 117 3.55 -2.20 8.95
N GLY A 118 2.23 -2.36 8.87
CA GLY A 118 1.57 -3.66 8.74
C GLY A 118 1.31 -3.95 7.26
N ILE A 119 2.13 -4.80 6.67
CA ILE A 119 2.03 -5.20 5.26
C ILE A 119 2.12 -6.72 5.16
N SER A 120 1.38 -7.30 4.22
CA SER A 120 1.34 -8.74 4.03
C SER A 120 1.22 -9.10 2.56
N TRP A 121 1.73 -10.30 2.26
CA TRP A 121 1.71 -10.91 0.95
C TRP A 121 2.56 -10.19 -0.11
N THR A 122 3.01 -10.97 -1.12
CA THR A 122 4.03 -10.57 -2.10
C THR A 122 3.61 -10.95 -3.51
N GLU A 123 2.32 -10.83 -3.81
CA GLU A 123 1.73 -11.22 -5.09
C GLU A 123 2.28 -10.41 -6.24
N TYR A 124 2.65 -9.15 -6.03
CA TYR A 124 3.20 -8.33 -7.09
C TYR A 124 4.52 -8.90 -7.63
N ALA A 125 5.42 -9.36 -6.75
CA ALA A 125 6.62 -10.07 -7.16
C ALA A 125 6.32 -11.35 -7.97
N LYS A 126 5.27 -12.09 -7.59
CA LYS A 126 4.82 -13.28 -8.33
C LYS A 126 4.28 -12.90 -9.72
N ILE A 127 3.49 -11.84 -9.82
CA ILE A 127 2.97 -11.31 -11.09
C ILE A 127 4.14 -10.90 -11.98
N LEU A 128 5.10 -10.12 -11.48
CA LEU A 128 6.29 -9.70 -12.24
C LEU A 128 7.08 -10.91 -12.77
N SER A 129 7.24 -11.96 -11.95
CA SER A 129 7.94 -13.18 -12.37
C SER A 129 7.23 -13.99 -13.47
N ALA A 130 5.92 -13.76 -13.64
CA ALA A 130 5.11 -14.43 -14.67
C ALA A 130 5.04 -13.63 -15.98
N VAL A 131 5.45 -12.36 -16.00
CA VAL A 131 5.44 -11.52 -17.20
C VAL A 131 6.71 -11.81 -18.03
N PRO A 132 6.57 -12.23 -19.31
CA PRO A 132 7.71 -12.37 -20.21
C PRO A 132 8.44 -11.03 -20.35
N ASP A 133 9.77 -11.06 -20.49
CA ASP A 133 10.64 -9.89 -20.72
C ASP A 133 10.85 -8.92 -19.54
N VAL A 134 10.27 -9.19 -18.36
CA VAL A 134 10.63 -8.47 -17.13
C VAL A 134 11.84 -9.14 -16.49
N SER A 135 13.01 -8.49 -16.57
CA SER A 135 14.22 -8.99 -15.93
C SER A 135 14.22 -8.72 -14.43
N THR A 136 14.65 -9.72 -13.65
CA THR A 136 14.89 -9.55 -12.21
C THR A 136 16.07 -8.61 -12.02
N THR A 137 15.79 -7.43 -11.46
CA THR A 137 16.80 -6.40 -11.17
C THR A 137 16.86 -6.12 -9.67
N ALA A 138 17.83 -5.31 -9.23
CA ALA A 138 17.90 -4.87 -7.83
C ALA A 138 16.58 -4.21 -7.35
N PHE A 139 15.92 -3.45 -8.23
CA PHE A 139 14.63 -2.79 -7.95
C PHE A 139 13.49 -3.78 -7.70
N THR A 140 13.48 -4.94 -8.37
CA THR A 140 12.47 -5.97 -8.07
C THR A 140 12.64 -6.55 -6.66
N SER A 141 13.88 -6.68 -6.19
CA SER A 141 14.19 -7.21 -4.85
C SER A 141 13.79 -6.22 -3.75
N THR A 142 14.26 -4.97 -3.84
CA THR A 142 13.97 -3.95 -2.84
C THR A 142 12.53 -3.47 -2.90
N GLY A 143 11.97 -3.34 -4.11
CA GLY A 143 10.63 -2.83 -4.35
C GLY A 143 9.50 -3.75 -3.90
N ASN A 144 9.78 -5.03 -3.59
CA ASN A 144 8.76 -6.01 -3.18
C ASN A 144 9.06 -6.68 -1.83
N ALA A 145 10.20 -6.37 -1.21
CA ALA A 145 10.55 -6.92 0.10
C ALA A 145 9.76 -6.20 1.21
N LEU A 146 8.94 -6.94 1.95
CA LEU A 146 8.08 -6.39 3.00
C LEU A 146 8.87 -5.66 4.10
N SER A 147 10.11 -6.07 4.37
CA SER A 147 10.97 -5.41 5.37
C SER A 147 11.35 -3.99 4.94
N VAL A 148 11.52 -3.74 3.64
CA VAL A 148 11.93 -2.43 3.10
C VAL A 148 10.83 -1.37 3.31
N ALA A 149 9.57 -1.78 3.47
CA ALA A 149 8.47 -0.86 3.72
C ALA A 149 8.63 -0.01 5.00
N ALA A 150 9.33 -0.54 6.03
CA ALA A 150 9.50 0.14 7.31
C ALA A 150 10.89 0.80 7.50
N GLY A 151 11.87 0.47 6.66
CA GLY A 151 13.24 1.00 6.73
C GLY A 151 14.33 -0.05 6.52
#